data_AF-A0A7C6BDL8-F1
#
_entry.id   AF-A0A7C6BDL8-F1
#
_cell.length_a   1.000
_cell.length_b   1.000
_cell.length_c   1.000
_cell.angle_alpha   90.00
_cell.angle_beta   90.00
_cell.angle_gamma   90.00
#
_symmetry.space_group_name_H-M   'P 1'
#
loop_
_entity.id
_entity.type
_entity.pdbx_description
1 polymer ?
#
loop_
_entity_poly.entity_id
_entity_poly.type
_entity_poly.pdbx_seq_one_letter_code
_entity_poly.pdbx_strand_id
1 'polypeptide(L)'
;MKTKNLLVLILVLGLSFNAFSQEKITIKQVIKSSDKSSKEGIVINAIEIETDAPVRIISGKENIVYLTGYIENPDDYKGFCVLKDEVLKINSPSQTQKDFNITIELQKEVYLVCLGENSKVDIDNGVLSERSVYINLLKNSEANFNGDMKQRELTFLSLENTKASFRGVAELGRANIIVGENSEIKFWNIDGDYAKVVADKGSVVDFIGNIDTVDMKTHKDSYIKHDYTWTEHLYFRIDSAYFADVSKKFKRIDEDGTINQSKEDSIYLSNEYNTHFKAIGFSHEHYEKYKEEEANSVEKKRKWYYNEHVTEDFGFQFGYGRLNWSNKVSNVDGLFASPQNQYSLRYGNSWTMGFRYGFKLGWNGRWKISTGIGYESNIFRFDNNVKLIDMGTEKRIGFETNPAIDAKSKLVARYVTLPLFVRFRAVKSLELHVGAIAGVNFKSSSTGFKRNYEALGREVKERWGNKYDNLKPLKLDLQAGFGWDAMNFYVKYSLTPMFKDNKEIEVYPFSAGISLGL
;
A
#
# COMPACT_ATOMS: atom_id res chain seq x y z
N MET A 1 -9.35 29.95 32.86
CA MET A 1 -8.04 29.25 32.85
C MET A 1 -8.23 27.85 33.43
N LYS A 2 -8.70 26.92 32.60
CA LYS A 2 -9.14 25.59 33.01
C LYS A 2 -8.67 24.56 31.97
N THR A 3 -8.54 23.31 32.42
CA THR A 3 -8.31 22.07 31.66
C THR A 3 -6.95 21.79 30.97
N LYS A 4 -6.17 22.78 30.52
CA LYS A 4 -4.91 22.47 29.80
C LYS A 4 -3.76 21.94 30.66
N ASN A 5 -3.70 22.28 31.95
CA ASN A 5 -2.58 21.87 32.82
C ASN A 5 -2.80 20.54 33.56
N LEU A 6 -4.02 19.99 33.58
CA LEU A 6 -4.31 18.79 34.36
C LEU A 6 -3.98 17.50 33.60
N LEU A 7 -4.17 17.47 32.27
CA LEU A 7 -3.85 16.29 31.46
C LEU A 7 -2.34 16.03 31.38
N VAL A 8 -1.52 17.10 31.41
CA VAL A 8 -0.05 16.98 31.43
C VAL A 8 0.44 16.39 32.75
N LEU A 9 -0.28 16.62 33.86
CA LEU A 9 0.10 16.07 35.16
C LEU A 9 -0.19 14.55 35.25
N ILE A 10 -1.25 14.08 34.59
CA ILE A 10 -1.64 12.66 34.58
C ILE A 10 -0.67 11.81 33.73
N LEU A 11 -0.13 12.38 32.64
CA LEU A 11 0.83 11.68 31.77
C LEU A 11 2.25 11.61 32.34
N VAL A 12 2.58 12.40 33.36
CA VAL A 12 3.95 12.47 33.94
C VAL A 12 4.05 11.85 35.34
N LEU A 13 2.97 11.76 36.13
CA LEU A 13 3.05 11.38 37.55
C LEU A 13 2.28 10.13 37.99
N GLY A 14 1.57 9.43 37.09
CA GLY A 14 1.04 8.09 37.40
C GLY A 14 0.13 8.00 38.63
N LEU A 15 -0.64 9.04 38.93
CA LEU A 15 -1.61 9.04 40.03
C LEU A 15 -3.01 8.69 39.50
N SER A 16 -3.57 7.59 39.99
CA SER A 16 -4.97 7.21 39.78
C SER A 16 -5.87 7.88 40.83
N PHE A 17 -6.85 8.64 40.36
CA PHE A 17 -7.99 9.07 41.18
C PHE A 17 -9.26 8.52 40.56
N ASN A 18 -9.93 7.62 41.28
CA ASN A 18 -11.29 7.16 40.98
C ASN A 18 -12.28 8.21 41.49
N ALA A 19 -13.05 8.75 40.54
CA ALA A 19 -14.34 9.44 40.66
C ALA A 19 -14.33 10.80 39.96
N PHE A 20 -14.64 10.81 38.65
CA PHE A 20 -15.16 12.00 37.96
C PHE A 20 -16.27 11.61 37.00
N SER A 21 -17.30 12.45 36.96
CA SER A 21 -18.55 12.35 36.20
C SER A 21 -18.33 12.07 34.70
N GLN A 22 -19.18 11.23 34.11
CA GLN A 22 -19.23 10.94 32.66
C GLN A 22 -19.62 12.20 31.87
N GLU A 23 -18.64 13.04 31.52
CA GLU A 23 -18.83 14.15 30.58
C GLU A 23 -18.49 13.70 29.15
N LYS A 24 -19.22 14.23 28.16
CA LYS A 24 -18.91 13.99 26.73
C LYS A 24 -17.59 14.67 26.38
N ILE A 25 -16.65 13.92 25.80
CA ILE A 25 -15.31 14.41 25.42
C ILE A 25 -15.24 14.60 23.91
N THR A 26 -14.49 15.61 23.47
CA THR A 26 -14.13 15.81 22.06
C THR A 26 -12.63 15.64 21.87
N ILE A 27 -12.23 14.64 21.09
CA ILE A 27 -10.87 14.49 20.61
C ILE A 27 -10.75 15.21 19.28
N LYS A 28 -9.79 16.14 19.20
CA LYS A 28 -9.41 16.81 17.95
C LYS A 28 -8.07 16.26 17.47
N GLN A 29 -8.09 15.51 16.38
CA GLN A 29 -6.89 14.97 15.74
C GLN A 29 -6.60 15.76 14.45
N VAL A 30 -5.51 16.52 14.42
CA VAL A 30 -5.03 17.16 13.18
C VAL A 30 -4.20 16.14 12.41
N ILE A 31 -4.56 15.87 11.17
CA ILE A 31 -3.85 14.93 10.30
C ILE A 31 -2.62 15.67 9.73
N LYS A 32 -1.44 15.38 10.29
CA LYS A 32 -0.16 16.02 9.91
C LYS A 32 0.83 15.02 9.34
N SER A 33 1.61 15.48 8.36
CA SER A 33 2.68 14.67 7.77
C SER A 33 3.72 14.37 8.85
N SER A 34 4.18 13.12 8.91
CA SER A 34 5.35 12.75 9.72
C SER A 34 6.64 13.39 9.16
N ASP A 35 6.61 13.84 7.90
CA ASP A 35 7.72 14.50 7.24
C ASP A 35 7.64 16.03 7.36
N LYS A 36 8.44 16.58 8.28
CA LYS A 36 8.55 18.03 8.54
C LYS A 36 9.09 18.83 7.35
N SER A 37 9.56 18.19 6.29
CA SER A 37 10.16 18.84 5.11
C SER A 37 9.17 19.08 3.96
N SER A 38 7.99 18.45 4.00
CA SER A 38 6.97 18.60 2.95
C SER A 38 6.31 19.98 2.97
N LYS A 39 6.52 20.78 1.91
CA LYS A 39 5.85 22.08 1.73
C LYS A 39 4.38 21.96 1.29
N GLU A 40 3.97 20.80 0.79
CA GLU A 40 2.65 20.59 0.16
C GLU A 40 1.55 20.08 1.11
N GLY A 41 1.87 19.80 2.38
CA GLY A 41 0.91 19.25 3.34
C GLY A 41 0.52 17.80 3.04
N ILE A 42 -0.38 17.23 3.85
CA ILE A 42 -0.95 15.90 3.57
C ILE A 42 -2.02 16.05 2.49
N VAL A 43 -1.96 15.18 1.47
CA VAL A 43 -3.01 15.03 0.47
C VAL A 43 -3.94 13.88 0.89
N ILE A 44 -5.24 14.16 0.90
CA ILE A 44 -6.31 13.17 1.07
C ILE A 44 -7.10 13.20 -0.23
N ASN A 45 -7.12 12.08 -0.92
CA ASN A 45 -7.68 11.94 -2.26
C ASN A 45 -8.95 11.08 -2.26
N ALA A 46 -9.07 10.20 -1.26
CA ALA A 46 -10.19 9.31 -1.08
C ALA A 46 -10.56 9.17 0.40
N ILE A 47 -11.83 8.83 0.66
CA ILE A 47 -12.35 8.53 2.00
C ILE A 47 -13.04 7.17 1.96
N GLU A 48 -12.75 6.35 2.96
CA GLU A 48 -13.41 5.07 3.20
C GLU A 48 -14.01 5.07 4.61
N ILE A 49 -15.31 4.83 4.72
CA ILE A 49 -16.04 4.86 5.99
C ILE A 49 -16.70 3.51 6.20
N GLU A 50 -16.28 2.84 7.27
CA GLU A 50 -16.78 1.55 7.75
C GLU A 50 -17.14 1.67 9.23
N THR A 51 -18.15 2.49 9.54
CA THR A 51 -18.59 2.70 10.92
C THR A 51 -20.08 2.94 11.05
N ASP A 52 -20.68 2.40 12.11
CA ASP A 52 -22.06 2.66 12.52
C ASP A 52 -22.26 4.03 13.21
N ALA A 53 -21.17 4.72 13.56
CA ALA A 53 -21.23 6.07 14.12
C ALA A 53 -21.60 7.10 13.04
N PRO A 54 -22.49 8.08 13.33
CA PRO A 54 -22.77 9.18 12.41
C PRO A 54 -21.50 9.96 12.05
N VAL A 55 -21.30 10.17 10.74
CA VAL A 55 -20.16 10.93 10.22
C VAL A 55 -20.65 12.16 9.47
N ARG A 56 -20.06 13.32 9.73
CA ARG A 56 -20.24 14.52 8.91
C ARG A 56 -18.92 14.91 8.26
N ILE A 57 -18.92 15.12 6.95
CA ILE A 57 -17.76 15.59 6.18
C ILE A 57 -17.99 17.02 5.73
N ILE A 58 -17.05 17.90 6.06
CA ILE A 58 -17.10 19.32 5.74
C ILE A 58 -15.80 19.77 5.07
N SER A 59 -15.90 20.78 4.21
CA SER A 59 -14.73 21.52 3.75
C SER A 59 -14.21 22.45 4.85
N GLY A 60 -12.90 22.66 4.87
CA GLY A 60 -12.27 23.53 5.86
C GLY A 60 -10.85 23.93 5.52
N LYS A 61 -10.11 24.44 6.51
CA LYS A 61 -8.77 25.01 6.28
C LYS A 61 -7.65 24.01 6.51
N GLU A 62 -7.92 22.94 7.26
CA GLU A 62 -6.97 21.90 7.63
C GLU A 62 -7.64 20.53 7.52
N ASN A 63 -6.83 19.46 7.44
CA ASN A 63 -7.33 18.09 7.55
C ASN A 63 -7.46 17.70 9.04
N ILE A 64 -8.68 17.67 9.56
CA ILE A 64 -8.96 17.44 10.98
C ILE A 64 -10.05 16.38 11.15
N VAL A 65 -9.87 15.47 12.10
CA VAL A 65 -10.92 14.56 12.54
C VAL A 65 -11.29 14.89 13.98
N TYR A 66 -12.58 15.12 14.20
CA TYR A 66 -13.19 15.29 15.51
C TYR A 66 -13.94 14.01 15.86
N LEU A 67 -13.62 13.41 17.01
CA LEU A 67 -14.38 12.32 17.60
C LEU A 67 -15.04 12.84 18.88
N THR A 68 -16.36 12.82 18.94
CA THR A 68 -17.12 13.35 20.08
C THR A 68 -17.98 12.25 20.68
N GLY A 69 -17.75 11.88 21.93
CA GLY A 69 -18.49 10.81 22.61
C GLY A 69 -18.06 10.64 24.06
N TYR A 70 -18.60 9.64 24.72
CA TYR A 70 -18.14 9.22 26.05
C TYR A 70 -16.93 8.31 25.87
N ILE A 71 -15.80 8.68 26.46
CA ILE A 71 -14.52 7.97 26.31
C ILE A 71 -14.00 7.67 27.69
N GLU A 72 -13.89 6.38 28.02
CA GLU A 72 -13.44 5.93 29.33
C GLU A 72 -11.99 5.43 29.26
N ASN A 73 -11.60 4.79 28.16
CA ASN A 73 -10.28 4.20 27.95
C ASN A 73 -9.66 4.64 26.60
N PRO A 74 -8.33 4.89 26.54
CA PRO A 74 -7.58 5.00 25.28
C PRO A 74 -7.86 3.94 24.22
N ASP A 75 -8.20 2.72 24.62
CA ASP A 75 -8.54 1.66 23.69
C ASP A 75 -9.86 1.96 22.93
N ASP A 76 -10.82 2.69 23.53
CA ASP A 76 -12.14 2.99 22.95
C ASP A 76 -12.06 3.68 21.59
N TYR A 77 -11.05 4.51 21.36
CA TYR A 77 -10.84 5.23 20.10
C TYR A 77 -9.61 4.75 19.34
N LYS A 78 -9.02 3.60 19.68
CA LYS A 78 -7.81 3.14 19.03
C LYS A 78 -8.11 2.58 17.64
N GLY A 79 -7.45 3.11 16.61
CA GLY A 79 -7.56 2.60 15.23
C GLY A 79 -8.82 3.01 14.47
N PHE A 80 -9.66 3.89 15.03
CA PHE A 80 -10.84 4.42 14.35
C PHE A 80 -10.52 5.29 13.13
N CYS A 81 -9.30 5.83 13.06
CA CYS A 81 -8.87 6.71 11.97
C CYS A 81 -7.46 6.32 11.53
N VAL A 82 -7.33 5.99 10.24
CA VAL A 82 -6.07 5.58 9.61
C VAL A 82 -5.95 6.31 8.27
N LEU A 83 -4.84 7.02 8.07
CA LEU A 83 -4.48 7.53 6.75
C LEU A 83 -3.42 6.62 6.15
N LYS A 84 -3.71 6.04 4.98
CA LYS A 84 -2.76 5.21 4.23
C LYS A 84 -2.96 5.44 2.74
N ASP A 85 -1.86 5.66 2.02
CA ASP A 85 -1.87 5.82 0.56
C ASP A 85 -2.88 6.89 0.08
N GLU A 86 -2.94 8.03 0.79
CA GLU A 86 -3.87 9.16 0.54
C GLU A 86 -5.36 8.83 0.73
N VAL A 87 -5.67 7.64 1.25
CA VAL A 87 -7.01 7.21 1.64
C VAL A 87 -7.19 7.41 3.13
N LEU A 88 -8.14 8.25 3.52
CA LEU A 88 -8.56 8.40 4.90
C LEU A 88 -9.60 7.32 5.22
N LYS A 89 -9.20 6.32 5.99
CA LYS A 89 -10.09 5.24 6.47
C LYS A 89 -10.61 5.55 7.87
N ILE A 90 -11.93 5.51 8.02
CA ILE A 90 -12.65 5.68 9.28
C ILE A 90 -13.36 4.38 9.62
N ASN A 91 -13.05 3.81 10.78
CA ASN A 91 -13.65 2.59 11.32
C ASN A 91 -14.43 2.90 12.59
N SER A 92 -15.30 1.98 13.02
CA SER A 92 -15.96 2.11 14.33
C SER A 92 -14.94 2.16 15.48
N PRO A 93 -15.10 3.12 16.42
CA PRO A 93 -14.46 3.05 17.73
C PRO A 93 -14.78 1.72 18.43
N SER A 94 -13.85 1.19 19.22
CA SER A 94 -14.05 -0.11 19.86
C SER A 94 -14.96 0.01 21.08
N GLN A 95 -16.02 -0.81 21.09
CA GLN A 95 -17.07 -0.97 22.10
C GLN A 95 -18.36 -0.16 21.91
N THR A 96 -19.44 -0.94 21.93
CA THR A 96 -20.86 -0.68 21.70
C THR A 96 -21.55 0.03 22.87
N GLN A 97 -21.01 1.16 23.33
CA GLN A 97 -21.74 2.09 24.22
C GLN A 97 -21.80 3.49 23.59
N LYS A 98 -22.64 3.53 22.54
CA LYS A 98 -23.51 4.60 22.03
C LYS A 98 -23.12 6.08 22.26
N ASP A 99 -23.24 6.82 21.15
CA ASP A 99 -23.17 8.28 20.96
C ASP A 99 -21.79 8.87 20.58
N PHE A 100 -21.00 8.13 19.81
CA PHE A 100 -19.92 8.72 19.04
C PHE A 100 -20.46 9.46 17.81
N ASN A 101 -20.01 10.69 17.62
CA ASN A 101 -20.16 11.44 16.37
C ASN A 101 -18.78 11.77 15.81
N ILE A 102 -18.61 11.58 14.51
CA ILE A 102 -17.36 11.86 13.82
C ILE A 102 -17.60 13.08 12.91
N THR A 103 -16.69 14.05 12.96
CA THR A 103 -16.66 15.14 11.98
C THR A 103 -15.30 15.17 11.31
N ILE A 104 -15.30 15.14 9.98
CA ILE A 104 -14.11 15.20 9.15
C ILE A 104 -14.08 16.55 8.46
N GLU A 105 -13.07 17.35 8.75
CA GLU A 105 -12.76 18.58 8.04
C GLU A 105 -11.66 18.28 7.01
N LEU A 106 -11.92 18.62 5.76
CA LEU A 106 -10.97 18.42 4.65
C LEU A 106 -10.52 19.75 4.06
N GLN A 107 -9.21 19.87 3.87
CA GLN A 107 -8.60 21.06 3.25
C GLN A 107 -8.80 21.09 1.73
N LYS A 108 -8.94 19.92 1.10
CA LYS A 108 -9.08 19.76 -0.35
C LYS A 108 -10.21 18.80 -0.67
N GLU A 109 -10.74 18.93 -1.87
CA GLU A 109 -11.74 18.04 -2.45
C GLU A 109 -11.18 16.61 -2.64
N VAL A 110 -12.07 15.62 -2.52
CA VAL A 110 -11.77 14.20 -2.76
C VAL A 110 -12.47 13.71 -4.02
N TYR A 111 -11.85 12.76 -4.73
CA TYR A 111 -12.42 12.17 -5.93
C TYR A 111 -13.12 10.83 -5.68
N LEU A 112 -12.94 10.22 -4.49
CA LEU A 112 -13.54 8.92 -4.15
C LEU A 112 -14.10 8.93 -2.72
N VAL A 113 -15.37 8.51 -2.60
CA VAL A 113 -16.03 8.26 -1.32
C VAL A 113 -16.60 6.84 -1.33
N CYS A 114 -16.16 6.01 -0.39
CA CYS A 114 -16.66 4.65 -0.19
C CYS A 114 -17.29 4.52 1.20
N LEU A 115 -18.55 4.12 1.25
CA LEU A 115 -19.31 3.91 2.48
C LEU A 115 -19.72 2.44 2.57
N GLY A 116 -19.47 1.80 3.71
CA GLY A 116 -19.82 0.41 3.97
C GLY A 116 -20.32 0.20 5.40
N GLU A 117 -20.65 -1.05 5.75
CA GLU A 117 -20.90 -1.49 7.13
C GLU A 117 -21.90 -0.61 7.92
N ASN A 118 -23.09 -0.36 7.35
CA ASN A 118 -24.17 0.45 7.97
C ASN A 118 -23.81 1.93 8.23
N SER A 119 -22.83 2.47 7.51
CA SER A 119 -22.40 3.86 7.68
C SER A 119 -23.50 4.88 7.38
N LYS A 120 -23.59 5.93 8.20
CA LYS A 120 -24.51 7.05 8.00
C LYS A 120 -23.71 8.34 7.89
N VAL A 121 -23.71 8.94 6.70
CA VAL A 121 -22.78 10.03 6.36
C VAL A 121 -23.50 11.24 5.78
N ASP A 122 -23.27 12.40 6.39
CA ASP A 122 -23.67 13.70 5.84
C ASP A 122 -22.45 14.36 5.19
N ILE A 123 -22.58 14.78 3.93
CA ILE A 123 -21.52 15.39 3.13
C ILE A 123 -21.94 16.80 2.74
N ASP A 124 -21.19 17.79 3.19
CA ASP A 124 -21.46 19.21 2.93
C ASP A 124 -20.74 19.71 1.66
N ASN A 125 -21.00 20.98 1.30
CA ASN A 125 -20.47 21.60 0.09
C ASN A 125 -18.92 21.72 0.08
N GLY A 126 -18.32 21.64 -1.11
CA GLY A 126 -16.89 21.83 -1.35
C GLY A 126 -16.02 20.64 -0.92
N VAL A 127 -16.62 19.48 -0.70
CA VAL A 127 -15.90 18.25 -0.32
C VAL A 127 -15.54 17.39 -1.53
N LEU A 128 -16.35 17.43 -2.60
CA LEU A 128 -16.23 16.53 -3.74
C LEU A 128 -15.58 17.22 -4.93
N SER A 129 -14.67 16.52 -5.61
CA SER A 129 -13.97 16.98 -6.80
C SER A 129 -14.94 17.42 -7.90
N GLU A 130 -14.78 18.63 -8.43
CA GLU A 130 -15.60 19.14 -9.55
C GLU A 130 -15.33 18.42 -10.90
N ARG A 131 -14.16 17.78 -11.06
CA ARG A 131 -13.79 17.13 -12.34
C ARG A 131 -14.43 15.76 -12.51
N SER A 132 -14.11 14.85 -11.60
CA SER A 132 -14.61 13.48 -11.62
C SER A 132 -14.72 13.01 -10.19
N VAL A 133 -15.88 12.44 -9.83
CA VAL A 133 -16.14 11.87 -8.51
C VAL A 133 -16.73 10.47 -8.62
N TYR A 134 -16.25 9.58 -7.75
CA TYR A 134 -16.72 8.22 -7.57
C TYR A 134 -17.32 8.08 -6.18
N ILE A 135 -18.58 7.65 -6.12
CA ILE A 135 -19.31 7.50 -4.86
C ILE A 135 -19.86 6.08 -4.81
N ASN A 136 -19.42 5.31 -3.82
CA ASN A 136 -19.80 3.93 -3.61
C ASN A 136 -20.49 3.79 -2.25
N LEU A 137 -21.75 3.37 -2.25
CA LEU A 137 -22.50 2.99 -1.06
C LEU A 137 -22.71 1.47 -1.07
N LEU A 138 -22.34 0.81 0.01
CA LEU A 138 -22.38 -0.64 0.16
C LEU A 138 -23.05 -0.99 1.50
N LYS A 139 -23.69 -2.17 1.57
CA LYS A 139 -24.09 -2.82 2.83
C LYS A 139 -24.85 -1.93 3.81
N ASN A 140 -26.10 -1.60 3.48
CA ASN A 140 -27.01 -0.80 4.32
C ASN A 140 -26.51 0.62 4.66
N SER A 141 -25.52 1.16 3.96
CA SER A 141 -25.04 2.52 4.18
C SER A 141 -26.03 3.58 3.67
N GLU A 142 -26.03 4.74 4.32
CA GLU A 142 -26.84 5.91 3.98
C GLU A 142 -25.96 7.16 3.82
N ALA A 143 -26.21 7.94 2.77
CA ALA A 143 -25.53 9.21 2.51
C ALA A 143 -26.49 10.36 2.21
N ASN A 144 -26.30 11.50 2.86
CA ASN A 144 -26.95 12.77 2.48
C ASN A 144 -25.91 13.74 1.93
N PHE A 145 -26.06 14.16 0.69
CA PHE A 145 -25.28 15.22 0.06
C PHE A 145 -26.05 16.53 0.23
N ASN A 146 -25.64 17.32 1.21
CA ASN A 146 -26.34 18.53 1.63
C ASN A 146 -25.92 19.78 0.84
N GLY A 147 -24.73 19.74 0.24
CA GLY A 147 -24.20 20.84 -0.58
C GLY A 147 -24.59 20.74 -2.04
N ASP A 148 -24.40 21.85 -2.76
CA ASP A 148 -24.46 21.85 -4.22
C ASP A 148 -23.31 21.01 -4.79
N MET A 149 -23.58 20.42 -5.95
CA MET A 149 -22.73 19.51 -6.67
C MET A 149 -22.54 20.06 -8.08
N LYS A 150 -21.29 20.29 -8.49
CA LYS A 150 -20.92 20.81 -9.82
C LYS A 150 -19.88 19.90 -10.45
N GLN A 151 -20.30 18.71 -10.88
CA GLN A 151 -19.38 17.70 -11.39
C GLN A 151 -19.47 17.49 -12.89
N ARG A 152 -18.33 17.53 -13.56
CA ARG A 152 -18.26 17.15 -14.98
C ARG A 152 -18.56 15.66 -15.17
N GLU A 153 -18.10 14.81 -14.26
CA GLU A 153 -18.35 13.36 -14.29
C GLU A 153 -18.69 12.81 -12.88
N LEU A 154 -19.85 12.19 -12.75
CA LEU A 154 -20.29 11.43 -11.57
C LEU A 154 -20.37 9.95 -11.90
N THR A 155 -19.70 9.11 -11.12
CA THR A 155 -19.99 7.67 -11.07
C THR A 155 -20.53 7.33 -9.69
N PHE A 156 -21.76 6.84 -9.65
CA PHE A 156 -22.46 6.47 -8.43
C PHE A 156 -22.83 4.99 -8.44
N LEU A 157 -22.39 4.27 -7.42
CA LEU A 157 -22.70 2.87 -7.21
C LEU A 157 -23.37 2.71 -5.85
N SER A 158 -24.53 2.09 -5.83
CA SER A 158 -25.27 1.78 -4.61
C SER A 158 -25.61 0.30 -4.63
N LEU A 159 -25.21 -0.45 -3.60
CA LEU A 159 -25.38 -1.90 -3.53
C LEU A 159 -25.87 -2.33 -2.15
N GLU A 160 -26.80 -3.28 -2.10
CA GLU A 160 -27.26 -3.96 -0.89
C GLU A 160 -27.96 -3.02 0.12
N ASN A 161 -29.23 -2.68 -0.15
CA ASN A 161 -30.13 -1.92 0.75
C ASN A 161 -29.61 -0.52 1.16
N THR A 162 -28.99 0.21 0.24
CA THR A 162 -28.40 1.52 0.53
C THR A 162 -29.34 2.67 0.25
N LYS A 163 -29.07 3.85 0.82
CA LYS A 163 -29.88 5.06 0.61
C LYS A 163 -29.01 6.27 0.33
N ALA A 164 -29.32 7.04 -0.71
CA ALA A 164 -28.66 8.29 -1.01
C ALA A 164 -29.64 9.41 -1.31
N SER A 165 -29.37 10.59 -0.75
CA SER A 165 -30.17 11.79 -0.98
C SER A 165 -29.30 12.99 -1.33
N PHE A 166 -29.48 13.53 -2.52
CA PHE A 166 -28.81 14.71 -3.04
C PHE A 166 -29.72 15.92 -2.91
N ARG A 167 -29.55 16.66 -1.80
CA ARG A 167 -30.47 17.71 -1.35
C ARG A 167 -30.13 19.09 -1.92
N GLY A 168 -28.86 19.35 -2.22
CA GLY A 168 -28.42 20.54 -2.95
C GLY A 168 -28.71 20.46 -4.45
N VAL A 169 -28.34 21.50 -5.19
CA VAL A 169 -28.41 21.51 -6.65
C VAL A 169 -27.31 20.62 -7.22
N ALA A 170 -27.65 19.64 -8.04
CA ALA A 170 -26.70 18.75 -8.71
C ALA A 170 -26.57 19.11 -10.20
N GLU A 171 -25.61 19.98 -10.51
CA GLU A 171 -25.17 20.33 -11.87
C GLU A 171 -24.18 19.26 -12.38
N LEU A 172 -24.61 18.40 -13.31
CA LEU A 172 -23.86 17.21 -13.74
C LEU A 172 -23.63 17.18 -15.25
N GLY A 173 -22.37 17.13 -15.70
CA GLY A 173 -22.08 16.92 -17.13
C GLY A 173 -22.44 15.51 -17.59
N ARG A 174 -21.85 14.48 -16.97
CA ARG A 174 -22.18 13.07 -17.21
C ARG A 174 -22.34 12.31 -15.91
N ALA A 175 -23.45 11.61 -15.75
CA ALA A 175 -23.71 10.73 -14.61
C ALA A 175 -23.79 9.26 -15.05
N ASN A 176 -23.05 8.38 -14.39
CA ASN A 176 -23.21 6.92 -14.48
C ASN A 176 -23.70 6.42 -13.12
N ILE A 177 -24.97 6.00 -13.05
CA ILE A 177 -25.65 5.65 -11.82
C ILE A 177 -26.06 4.18 -11.87
N ILE A 178 -25.58 3.39 -10.91
CA ILE A 178 -25.92 1.98 -10.74
C ILE A 178 -26.53 1.80 -9.36
N VAL A 179 -27.74 1.27 -9.32
CA VAL A 179 -28.56 1.11 -8.11
C VAL A 179 -28.93 -0.36 -7.99
N GLY A 180 -28.24 -1.04 -7.09
CA GLY A 180 -28.41 -2.44 -6.79
C GLY A 180 -29.66 -2.71 -5.95
N GLU A 181 -29.83 -3.99 -5.59
CA GLU A 181 -31.08 -4.46 -5.00
C GLU A 181 -31.52 -3.65 -3.76
N ASN A 182 -32.82 -3.35 -3.72
CA ASN A 182 -33.52 -2.66 -2.62
C ASN A 182 -32.88 -1.33 -2.17
N SER A 183 -32.13 -0.67 -3.06
CA SER A 183 -31.45 0.58 -2.74
C SER A 183 -32.21 1.79 -3.32
N GLU A 184 -32.12 2.93 -2.66
CA GLU A 184 -32.87 4.15 -3.00
C GLU A 184 -31.92 5.32 -3.24
N ILE A 185 -32.12 6.04 -4.34
CA ILE A 185 -31.41 7.28 -4.65
C ILE A 185 -32.43 8.36 -4.96
N LYS A 186 -32.21 9.55 -4.42
CA LYS A 186 -33.04 10.72 -4.72
C LYS A 186 -32.21 11.96 -4.97
N PHE A 187 -32.40 12.57 -6.14
CA PHE A 187 -31.96 13.92 -6.45
C PHE A 187 -33.14 14.87 -6.30
N TRP A 188 -33.00 15.86 -5.42
CA TRP A 188 -34.04 16.85 -5.15
C TRP A 188 -34.03 18.01 -6.14
N ASN A 189 -32.88 18.29 -6.75
CA ASN A 189 -32.71 19.26 -7.82
C ASN A 189 -31.51 18.84 -8.68
N ILE A 190 -31.75 18.32 -9.88
CA ILE A 190 -30.71 17.94 -10.84
C ILE A 190 -30.77 18.81 -12.10
N ASP A 191 -29.63 19.19 -12.63
CA ASP A 191 -29.48 19.84 -13.93
C ASP A 191 -28.28 19.20 -14.64
N GLY A 192 -28.48 18.50 -15.76
CA GLY A 192 -27.34 17.81 -16.37
C GLY A 192 -27.47 17.41 -17.83
N ASP A 193 -26.33 17.18 -18.49
CA ASP A 193 -26.32 16.93 -19.94
C ASP A 193 -26.65 15.46 -20.26
N TYR A 194 -26.15 14.52 -19.46
CA TYR A 194 -26.31 13.09 -19.74
C TYR A 194 -26.30 12.24 -18.48
N ALA A 195 -27.26 11.32 -18.36
CA ALA A 195 -27.26 10.29 -17.32
C ALA A 195 -27.46 8.89 -17.90
N LYS A 196 -26.64 7.94 -17.45
CA LYS A 196 -26.85 6.50 -17.65
C LYS A 196 -27.25 5.87 -16.32
N VAL A 197 -28.42 5.23 -16.28
CA VAL A 197 -28.99 4.68 -15.05
C VAL A 197 -29.25 3.19 -15.20
N VAL A 198 -28.75 2.40 -14.26
CA VAL A 198 -29.05 0.97 -14.13
C VAL A 198 -29.71 0.74 -12.77
N ALA A 199 -30.96 0.29 -12.77
CA ALA A 199 -31.75 0.04 -11.57
C ALA A 199 -32.07 -1.45 -11.45
N ASP A 200 -31.57 -2.10 -10.40
CA ASP A 200 -31.75 -3.52 -10.12
C ASP A 200 -32.99 -3.78 -9.24
N LYS A 201 -33.26 -5.04 -8.90
CA LYS A 201 -34.50 -5.46 -8.28
C LYS A 201 -34.85 -4.70 -7.00
N GLY A 202 -36.07 -4.14 -6.93
CA GLY A 202 -36.55 -3.43 -5.74
C GLY A 202 -35.92 -2.05 -5.51
N SER A 203 -35.05 -1.58 -6.41
CA SER A 203 -34.40 -0.27 -6.28
C SER A 203 -35.34 0.89 -6.65
N VAL A 204 -35.01 2.07 -6.14
CA VAL A 204 -35.75 3.32 -6.42
C VAL A 204 -34.77 4.41 -6.85
N VAL A 205 -34.99 5.04 -7.99
CA VAL A 205 -34.23 6.21 -8.45
C VAL A 205 -35.20 7.36 -8.68
N ASP A 206 -35.03 8.46 -7.96
CA ASP A 206 -35.92 9.61 -8.01
C ASP A 206 -35.14 10.84 -8.48
N PHE A 207 -35.47 11.36 -9.66
CA PHE A 207 -34.89 12.58 -10.20
C PHE A 207 -35.92 13.70 -10.20
N ILE A 208 -35.63 14.74 -9.44
CA ILE A 208 -36.37 16.00 -9.50
C ILE A 208 -35.43 17.00 -10.16
N GLY A 209 -35.63 17.28 -11.44
CA GLY A 209 -34.85 18.27 -12.19
C GLY A 209 -34.82 17.98 -13.69
N ASN A 210 -33.89 18.64 -14.39
CA ASN A 210 -33.70 18.48 -15.83
C ASN A 210 -32.45 17.64 -16.11
N ILE A 211 -32.57 16.71 -17.05
CA ILE A 211 -31.41 16.04 -17.64
C ILE A 211 -31.65 15.96 -19.14
N ASP A 212 -30.73 16.49 -19.96
CA ASP A 212 -30.93 16.61 -21.41
C ASP A 212 -31.07 15.24 -22.09
N THR A 213 -30.27 14.26 -21.67
CA THR A 213 -30.33 12.89 -22.20
C THR A 213 -30.23 11.86 -21.08
N VAL A 214 -31.13 10.88 -21.08
CA VAL A 214 -31.08 9.78 -20.11
C VAL A 214 -31.19 8.41 -20.79
N ASP A 215 -30.19 7.56 -20.54
CA ASP A 215 -30.15 6.15 -20.93
C ASP A 215 -30.46 5.27 -19.71
N MET A 216 -31.54 4.48 -19.77
CA MET A 216 -31.98 3.69 -18.62
C MET A 216 -32.06 2.18 -18.91
N LYS A 217 -31.68 1.37 -17.91
CA LYS A 217 -31.93 -0.08 -17.85
C LYS A 217 -32.51 -0.44 -16.48
N THR A 218 -33.65 -1.10 -16.45
CA THR A 218 -34.36 -1.49 -15.22
C THR A 218 -34.56 -2.99 -15.14
N HIS A 219 -34.59 -3.54 -13.92
CA HIS A 219 -34.89 -4.94 -13.62
C HIS A 219 -36.22 -5.06 -12.83
N LYS A 220 -36.61 -6.29 -12.48
CA LYS A 220 -37.91 -6.60 -11.86
C LYS A 220 -38.15 -5.77 -10.58
N ASP A 221 -39.33 -5.21 -10.39
CA ASP A 221 -39.73 -4.47 -9.17
C ASP A 221 -38.89 -3.19 -8.86
N SER A 222 -38.13 -2.66 -9.82
CA SER A 222 -37.43 -1.37 -9.68
C SER A 222 -38.30 -0.19 -10.14
N TYR A 223 -38.15 0.98 -9.51
CA TYR A 223 -38.92 2.19 -9.82
C TYR A 223 -38.01 3.37 -10.16
N ILE A 224 -38.34 4.08 -11.23
CA ILE A 224 -37.75 5.38 -11.55
C ILE A 224 -38.87 6.42 -11.47
N LYS A 225 -38.68 7.44 -10.61
CA LYS A 225 -39.59 8.57 -10.45
C LYS A 225 -38.96 9.80 -11.09
N HIS A 226 -39.75 10.56 -11.83
CA HIS A 226 -39.31 11.78 -12.51
C HIS A 226 -40.46 12.79 -12.57
N ASP A 227 -40.16 14.08 -12.47
CA ASP A 227 -41.17 15.13 -12.34
C ASP A 227 -40.93 16.33 -13.31
N TYR A 228 -40.85 16.17 -14.65
CA TYR A 228 -40.75 17.32 -15.61
C TYR A 228 -41.34 17.12 -17.03
N THR A 229 -41.57 18.27 -17.70
CA THR A 229 -42.00 18.49 -19.09
C THR A 229 -40.84 18.42 -20.10
N TRP A 230 -40.93 17.50 -21.06
CA TRP A 230 -39.89 17.16 -22.05
C TRP A 230 -39.62 18.23 -23.10
N THR A 231 -38.35 18.49 -23.41
CA THR A 231 -37.95 19.34 -24.54
C THR A 231 -37.48 18.57 -25.77
N GLU A 232 -36.53 17.60 -25.72
CA GLU A 232 -36.03 17.05 -27.01
C GLU A 232 -35.89 15.52 -27.18
N HIS A 233 -35.24 14.69 -26.34
CA HIS A 233 -35.13 13.23 -26.67
C HIS A 233 -35.00 12.28 -25.47
N LEU A 234 -35.74 11.16 -25.51
CA LEU A 234 -35.69 10.08 -24.51
C LEU A 234 -35.54 8.71 -25.20
N TYR A 235 -34.51 7.94 -24.86
CA TYR A 235 -34.23 6.63 -25.45
C TYR A 235 -34.34 5.52 -24.40
N PHE A 236 -35.34 4.65 -24.52
CA PHE A 236 -35.51 3.49 -23.67
C PHE A 236 -35.03 2.20 -24.36
N ARG A 237 -34.26 1.36 -23.67
CA ARG A 237 -34.01 -0.03 -24.08
C ARG A 237 -34.44 -0.96 -22.95
N ILE A 238 -35.53 -1.69 -23.18
CA ILE A 238 -36.31 -2.41 -22.16
C ILE A 238 -36.24 -3.92 -22.43
N ASP A 239 -35.86 -4.73 -21.42
CA ASP A 239 -35.97 -6.21 -21.48
C ASP A 239 -37.15 -6.76 -20.64
N SER A 240 -37.77 -5.97 -19.76
CA SER A 240 -39.07 -6.26 -19.13
C SER A 240 -39.55 -5.06 -18.32
N ALA A 241 -40.58 -4.33 -18.76
CA ALA A 241 -41.08 -3.16 -18.04
C ALA A 241 -42.29 -3.49 -17.15
N TYR A 242 -42.31 -2.87 -15.97
CA TYR A 242 -43.50 -2.27 -15.38
C TYR A 242 -43.19 -0.78 -15.18
N PHE A 243 -43.80 0.10 -15.98
CA PHE A 243 -43.87 1.53 -15.69
C PHE A 243 -45.27 2.03 -16.05
N ALA A 244 -45.79 2.93 -15.23
CA ALA A 244 -46.86 3.84 -15.61
C ALA A 244 -46.23 5.24 -15.72
N ASP A 245 -46.33 5.85 -16.90
CA ASP A 245 -46.32 7.30 -17.03
C ASP A 245 -47.64 7.85 -16.44
N VAL A 246 -47.70 9.15 -16.13
CA VAL A 246 -48.73 10.08 -16.61
C VAL A 246 -48.84 11.27 -15.66
N SER A 247 -48.53 12.45 -16.20
CA SER A 247 -49.07 13.72 -15.72
C SER A 247 -50.60 13.62 -15.56
N LYS A 248 -51.06 13.70 -14.30
CA LYS A 248 -52.47 13.75 -13.83
C LYS A 248 -53.31 12.46 -13.99
N LYS A 249 -53.50 11.80 -12.82
CA LYS A 249 -54.39 10.68 -12.45
C LYS A 249 -53.81 9.26 -12.63
N PHE A 250 -53.50 8.66 -11.48
CA PHE A 250 -53.00 7.30 -11.28
C PHE A 250 -53.90 6.20 -11.86
N LYS A 251 -53.29 5.12 -12.38
CA LYS A 251 -53.92 3.81 -12.59
C LYS A 251 -53.02 2.69 -12.08
N ARG A 252 -53.64 1.66 -11.50
CA ARG A 252 -53.01 0.41 -11.03
C ARG A 252 -53.06 -0.63 -12.16
N ILE A 253 -51.95 -1.36 -12.36
CA ILE A 253 -51.84 -2.51 -13.28
C ILE A 253 -51.67 -3.75 -12.40
N ASP A 254 -52.53 -4.76 -12.59
CA ASP A 254 -52.47 -6.03 -11.84
C ASP A 254 -51.60 -7.09 -12.57
N GLU A 255 -51.27 -8.17 -11.86
CA GLU A 255 -50.22 -9.17 -12.18
C GLU A 255 -50.32 -9.87 -13.55
N ASP A 256 -51.45 -9.73 -14.26
CA ASP A 256 -51.70 -10.36 -15.57
C ASP A 256 -51.58 -9.39 -16.77
N GLY A 257 -51.25 -8.12 -16.52
CA GLY A 257 -51.02 -7.14 -17.59
C GLY A 257 -52.28 -6.55 -18.23
N THR A 258 -53.46 -6.69 -17.63
CA THR A 258 -54.67 -6.01 -18.14
C THR A 258 -54.71 -4.52 -17.78
N ILE A 259 -54.92 -3.67 -18.80
CA ILE A 259 -55.12 -2.21 -18.66
C ILE A 259 -56.61 -1.89 -18.75
N ASN A 260 -57.23 -1.44 -17.66
CA ASN A 260 -58.62 -0.96 -17.68
C ASN A 260 -58.70 0.48 -18.24
N GLN A 261 -59.26 0.61 -19.45
CA GLN A 261 -59.51 1.90 -20.11
C GLN A 261 -60.57 2.72 -19.36
N SER A 262 -60.33 4.03 -19.27
CA SER A 262 -61.36 5.05 -19.09
C SER A 262 -61.14 6.03 -20.25
N LYS A 263 -62.21 6.26 -21.02
CA LYS A 263 -62.30 6.86 -22.36
C LYS A 263 -61.46 8.12 -22.64
N GLU A 264 -61.03 8.24 -23.92
CA GLU A 264 -60.48 9.39 -24.68
C GLU A 264 -58.99 9.72 -24.36
N ASP A 265 -57.98 9.74 -25.24
CA ASP A 265 -57.86 9.78 -26.72
C ASP A 265 -56.47 9.23 -27.21
N SER A 266 -56.30 9.14 -28.53
CA SER A 266 -55.44 8.27 -29.38
C SER A 266 -53.93 8.58 -29.59
N ILE A 267 -53.19 7.53 -30.00
CA ILE A 267 -51.73 7.42 -30.31
C ILE A 267 -51.41 7.73 -31.80
N TYR A 268 -50.23 8.32 -32.08
CA TYR A 268 -49.56 8.22 -33.39
C TYR A 268 -48.11 7.72 -33.23
N LEU A 269 -47.74 6.73 -34.05
CA LEU A 269 -46.39 6.18 -34.24
C LEU A 269 -45.78 6.75 -35.55
N SER A 270 -44.50 7.14 -35.55
CA SER A 270 -43.74 7.32 -36.79
C SER A 270 -42.50 6.42 -36.83
N ASN A 271 -42.40 5.64 -37.91
CA ASN A 271 -41.39 4.64 -38.19
C ASN A 271 -40.02 5.20 -38.61
N GLU A 272 -38.99 4.46 -38.16
CA GLU A 272 -37.73 4.06 -38.82
C GLU A 272 -36.72 5.11 -39.33
N TYR A 273 -35.54 5.10 -38.70
CA TYR A 273 -34.26 4.92 -39.41
C TYR A 273 -33.38 3.90 -38.68
N ASN A 274 -32.84 2.96 -39.46
CA ASN A 274 -31.96 1.87 -39.05
C ASN A 274 -30.60 2.36 -38.51
N THR A 275 -30.24 1.93 -37.30
CA THR A 275 -28.84 1.69 -36.92
C THR A 275 -28.73 0.38 -36.15
N HIS A 276 -28.01 -0.59 -36.73
CA HIS A 276 -27.67 -1.85 -36.09
C HIS A 276 -26.88 -1.63 -34.79
N PHE A 277 -27.49 -1.95 -33.64
CA PHE A 277 -26.74 -2.21 -32.41
C PHE A 277 -26.99 -3.64 -31.94
N LYS A 278 -25.94 -4.45 -32.05
CA LYS A 278 -25.79 -5.78 -31.47
C LYS A 278 -26.19 -5.72 -29.99
N ALA A 279 -27.34 -6.29 -29.65
CA ALA A 279 -27.77 -6.44 -28.27
C ALA A 279 -26.78 -7.37 -27.56
N ILE A 280 -25.96 -6.83 -26.65
CA ILE A 280 -25.24 -7.65 -25.68
C ILE A 280 -26.15 -7.68 -24.46
N GLY A 281 -27.02 -8.70 -24.42
CA GLY A 281 -27.85 -8.98 -23.25
C GLY A 281 -26.94 -9.34 -22.08
N PHE A 282 -26.94 -8.52 -21.04
CA PHE A 282 -26.21 -8.80 -19.80
C PHE A 282 -27.13 -9.60 -18.86
N SER A 283 -26.96 -10.93 -18.87
CA SER A 283 -27.50 -11.84 -17.85
C SER A 283 -26.66 -11.79 -16.56
N HIS A 284 -27.18 -12.28 -15.43
CA HIS A 284 -26.44 -12.40 -14.16
C HIS A 284 -25.14 -13.24 -14.30
N GLU A 285 -25.11 -14.20 -15.23
CA GLU A 285 -23.91 -14.92 -15.66
C GLU A 285 -22.87 -14.02 -16.35
N HIS A 286 -23.32 -13.02 -17.13
CA HIS A 286 -22.45 -11.98 -17.67
C HIS A 286 -21.99 -10.99 -16.58
N TYR A 287 -22.76 -10.75 -15.52
CA TYR A 287 -22.34 -9.89 -14.40
C TYR A 287 -21.28 -10.57 -13.53
N GLU A 288 -21.39 -11.86 -13.21
CA GLU A 288 -20.32 -12.60 -12.52
C GLU A 288 -19.08 -12.72 -13.41
N LYS A 289 -19.24 -12.95 -14.71
CA LYS A 289 -18.13 -12.96 -15.66
C LYS A 289 -17.51 -11.58 -15.89
N TYR A 290 -18.29 -10.51 -15.83
CA TYR A 290 -17.81 -9.13 -15.87
C TYR A 290 -17.19 -8.72 -14.53
N LYS A 291 -17.70 -9.19 -13.38
CA LYS A 291 -17.04 -9.07 -12.07
C LYS A 291 -15.73 -9.83 -12.05
N GLU A 292 -15.64 -10.98 -12.69
CA GLU A 292 -14.43 -11.79 -12.77
C GLU A 292 -13.46 -11.23 -13.82
N GLU A 293 -13.93 -10.72 -14.97
CA GLU A 293 -13.13 -10.03 -15.99
C GLU A 293 -12.72 -8.62 -15.57
N GLU A 294 -13.52 -7.92 -14.78
CA GLU A 294 -13.26 -6.60 -14.22
C GLU A 294 -12.51 -6.71 -12.89
N ALA A 295 -12.71 -7.74 -12.06
CA ALA A 295 -11.75 -8.10 -11.02
C ALA A 295 -10.43 -8.53 -11.64
N ASN A 296 -10.39 -9.28 -12.75
CA ASN A 296 -9.15 -9.59 -13.46
C ASN A 296 -8.57 -8.38 -14.22
N SER A 297 -9.38 -7.40 -14.65
CA SER A 297 -8.94 -6.19 -15.36
C SER A 297 -8.56 -5.06 -14.42
N VAL A 298 -9.19 -4.97 -13.24
CA VAL A 298 -8.86 -4.13 -12.08
C VAL A 298 -7.75 -4.78 -11.28
N GLU A 299 -7.59 -6.10 -11.28
CA GLU A 299 -6.38 -6.77 -10.79
C GLU A 299 -5.26 -6.69 -11.82
N LYS A 300 -5.53 -6.69 -13.13
CA LYS A 300 -4.54 -6.32 -14.17
C LYS A 300 -4.21 -4.83 -14.16
N LYS A 301 -5.16 -3.93 -13.92
CA LYS A 301 -4.98 -2.47 -13.83
C LYS A 301 -4.44 -2.05 -12.47
N ARG A 302 -4.76 -2.74 -11.38
CA ARG A 302 -4.05 -2.68 -10.09
C ARG A 302 -2.66 -3.25 -10.29
N LYS A 303 -2.46 -4.46 -10.84
CA LYS A 303 -1.12 -4.97 -11.16
C LYS A 303 -0.37 -4.03 -12.10
N TRP A 304 -1.01 -3.33 -13.03
CA TRP A 304 -0.40 -2.36 -13.94
C TRP A 304 -0.08 -1.04 -13.24
N TYR A 305 -1.00 -0.42 -12.50
CA TYR A 305 -0.82 0.82 -11.74
C TYR A 305 0.13 0.63 -10.54
N TYR A 306 0.04 -0.52 -9.87
CA TYR A 306 0.98 -0.99 -8.85
C TYR A 306 2.35 -1.30 -9.51
N ASN A 307 2.43 -1.97 -10.67
CA ASN A 307 3.69 -2.07 -11.44
C ASN A 307 4.22 -0.73 -11.99
N GLU A 308 3.43 0.34 -12.03
CA GLU A 308 3.88 1.63 -12.56
C GLU A 308 4.35 2.55 -11.42
N HIS A 309 3.65 2.53 -10.27
CA HIS A 309 3.88 3.44 -9.13
C HIS A 309 4.47 2.77 -7.86
N VAL A 310 4.41 1.44 -7.73
CA VAL A 310 5.11 0.64 -6.71
C VAL A 310 5.64 -0.64 -7.38
N THR A 311 6.69 -0.55 -8.20
CA THR A 311 7.37 -1.80 -8.60
C THR A 311 8.06 -2.37 -7.40
N GLU A 312 7.39 -3.34 -6.80
CA GLU A 312 7.98 -4.34 -5.96
C GLU A 312 8.88 -5.20 -6.84
N ASP A 313 10.12 -4.77 -7.01
CA ASP A 313 11.13 -5.61 -7.67
C ASP A 313 11.57 -6.66 -6.65
N PHE A 314 10.90 -7.82 -6.68
CA PHE A 314 11.39 -9.01 -6.01
C PHE A 314 12.43 -9.70 -6.89
N GLY A 315 13.69 -9.66 -6.44
CA GLY A 315 14.81 -10.21 -7.19
C GLY A 315 15.54 -11.26 -6.38
N PHE A 316 15.82 -12.41 -7.00
CA PHE A 316 16.88 -13.29 -6.50
C PHE A 316 18.21 -12.78 -7.04
N GLN A 317 19.16 -12.56 -6.14
CA GLN A 317 20.52 -12.18 -6.47
C GLN A 317 21.49 -13.30 -6.15
N PHE A 318 22.44 -13.55 -7.05
CA PHE A 318 23.61 -14.37 -6.80
C PHE A 318 24.88 -13.60 -7.15
N GLY A 319 25.83 -13.51 -6.22
CA GLY A 319 27.08 -12.79 -6.39
C GLY A 319 28.31 -13.63 -6.15
N TYR A 320 29.34 -13.34 -6.93
CA TYR A 320 30.69 -13.87 -6.77
C TYR A 320 31.69 -12.71 -6.78
N GLY A 321 32.55 -12.68 -5.77
CA GLY A 321 33.58 -11.65 -5.64
C GLY A 321 34.93 -12.21 -5.23
N ARG A 322 35.97 -11.47 -5.58
CA ARG A 322 37.30 -11.62 -4.99
C ARG A 322 37.35 -10.81 -3.71
N LEU A 323 37.81 -11.44 -2.64
CA LEU A 323 37.91 -10.80 -1.34
C LEU A 323 39.34 -10.81 -0.81
N ASN A 324 39.62 -9.85 0.04
CA ASN A 324 40.81 -9.81 0.88
C ASN A 324 40.46 -9.04 2.17
N TRP A 325 41.45 -8.67 2.97
CA TRP A 325 41.27 -7.79 4.12
C TRP A 325 42.33 -6.69 4.11
N SER A 326 42.07 -5.62 4.86
CA SER A 326 42.98 -4.50 5.07
C SER A 326 43.04 -4.12 6.54
N ASN A 327 43.98 -3.23 6.88
CA ASN A 327 43.90 -2.47 8.13
C ASN A 327 42.70 -1.51 8.07
N LYS A 328 42.33 -0.94 9.23
CA LYS A 328 41.36 0.15 9.29
C LYS A 328 41.86 1.32 8.47
N VAL A 329 41.10 1.70 7.44
CA VAL A 329 41.42 2.86 6.61
C VAL A 329 40.65 4.09 7.06
N SER A 330 41.34 5.22 7.08
CA SER A 330 40.78 6.56 7.26
C SER A 330 40.58 7.32 5.95
N ASN A 331 41.30 6.94 4.89
CA ASN A 331 41.32 7.60 3.59
C ASN A 331 41.13 6.60 2.44
N VAL A 332 40.66 7.12 1.29
CA VAL A 332 40.35 6.32 0.10
C VAL A 332 41.60 5.65 -0.50
N ASP A 333 42.77 6.29 -0.42
CA ASP A 333 44.02 5.77 -1.01
C ASP A 333 44.51 4.46 -0.36
N GLY A 334 44.10 4.21 0.89
CA GLY A 334 44.42 2.96 1.57
C GLY A 334 43.39 1.85 1.35
N LEU A 335 42.26 2.14 0.70
CA LEU A 335 41.25 1.12 0.40
C LEU A 335 41.94 0.04 -0.42
N PHE A 336 41.81 -1.21 0.02
CA PHE A 336 42.37 -2.39 -0.63
C PHE A 336 43.86 -2.68 -0.39
N ALA A 337 44.56 -1.88 0.43
CA ALA A 337 45.93 -2.18 0.83
C ALA A 337 45.99 -3.39 1.77
N SER A 338 46.87 -4.37 1.48
CA SER A 338 47.10 -5.48 2.41
C SER A 338 47.71 -4.97 3.73
N PRO A 339 47.31 -5.55 4.88
CA PRO A 339 47.90 -5.19 6.15
C PRO A 339 49.41 -5.44 6.18
N GLN A 340 50.18 -4.49 6.70
CA GLN A 340 51.61 -4.67 6.94
C GLN A 340 51.83 -5.48 8.24
N ASN A 341 52.85 -6.37 8.24
CA ASN A 341 53.26 -7.17 9.41
C ASN A 341 52.20 -8.12 9.99
N GLN A 342 51.32 -8.64 9.15
CA GLN A 342 50.26 -9.60 9.54
C GLN A 342 50.23 -10.80 8.59
N TYR A 343 49.27 -11.72 8.77
CA TYR A 343 49.04 -12.79 7.80
C TYR A 343 48.64 -12.21 6.44
N SER A 344 49.41 -12.54 5.42
CA SER A 344 49.04 -12.28 4.04
C SER A 344 48.01 -13.31 3.57
N LEU A 345 47.03 -12.81 2.83
CA LEU A 345 46.07 -13.64 2.13
C LEU A 345 46.35 -13.61 0.65
N ARG A 346 46.20 -14.78 0.03
CA ARG A 346 45.86 -14.82 -1.38
C ARG A 346 44.39 -14.48 -1.52
N TYR A 347 44.03 -13.80 -2.63
CA TYR A 347 42.65 -13.44 -2.92
C TYR A 347 41.68 -14.61 -2.71
N GLY A 348 40.76 -14.38 -1.78
CA GLY A 348 39.70 -15.29 -1.39
C GLY A 348 38.50 -15.20 -2.33
N ASN A 349 37.43 -15.88 -1.93
CA ASN A 349 36.16 -15.87 -2.66
C ASN A 349 35.05 -15.41 -1.71
N SER A 350 34.23 -14.46 -2.16
CA SER A 350 32.96 -14.10 -1.53
C SER A 350 31.84 -14.66 -2.39
N TRP A 351 30.94 -15.42 -1.78
CA TRP A 351 29.70 -15.85 -2.41
C TRP A 351 28.55 -15.18 -1.69
N THR A 352 27.67 -14.53 -2.44
CA THR A 352 26.44 -13.95 -1.91
C THR A 352 25.25 -14.55 -2.64
N MET A 353 24.17 -14.79 -1.91
CA MET A 353 22.88 -15.14 -2.49
C MET A 353 21.80 -14.47 -1.65
N GLY A 354 20.70 -14.04 -2.23
CA GLY A 354 19.66 -13.43 -1.42
C GLY A 354 18.45 -13.00 -2.21
N PHE A 355 17.37 -12.77 -1.49
CA PHE A 355 16.16 -12.19 -2.01
C PHE A 355 16.16 -10.70 -1.66
N ARG A 356 15.95 -9.86 -2.66
CA ARG A 356 15.84 -8.42 -2.53
C ARG A 356 14.45 -7.99 -2.91
N TYR A 357 14.02 -6.92 -2.26
CA TYR A 357 12.75 -6.29 -2.48
C TYR A 357 12.98 -4.79 -2.64
N GLY A 358 12.65 -4.27 -3.82
CA GLY A 358 12.80 -2.87 -4.20
C GLY A 358 11.50 -2.09 -4.09
N PHE A 359 11.59 -0.85 -3.63
CA PHE A 359 10.56 0.16 -3.60
C PHE A 359 11.00 1.33 -4.49
N LYS A 360 10.16 1.76 -5.44
CA LYS A 360 10.39 3.02 -6.18
C LYS A 360 10.14 4.23 -5.27
N LEU A 361 10.92 5.30 -5.42
CA LEU A 361 10.64 6.60 -4.81
C LEU A 361 10.34 7.65 -5.88
N GLY A 362 9.20 8.32 -5.72
CA GLY A 362 8.78 9.52 -6.47
C GLY A 362 8.23 9.26 -7.88
N TRP A 363 7.63 10.30 -8.46
CA TRP A 363 6.94 10.27 -9.76
C TRP A 363 7.82 9.91 -10.97
N ASN A 364 9.14 10.13 -10.89
CA ASN A 364 10.03 9.89 -12.02
C ASN A 364 10.58 8.45 -12.08
N GLY A 365 10.36 7.63 -11.04
CA GLY A 365 10.77 6.22 -11.00
C GLY A 365 12.28 5.94 -11.13
N ARG A 366 13.13 6.96 -11.05
CA ARG A 366 14.60 6.84 -11.18
C ARG A 366 15.28 6.45 -9.88
N TRP A 367 14.70 6.81 -8.74
CA TRP A 367 15.22 6.43 -7.43
C TRP A 367 14.47 5.21 -6.91
N LYS A 368 15.21 4.28 -6.31
CA LYS A 368 14.65 3.11 -5.63
C LYS A 368 15.37 2.90 -4.31
N ILE A 369 14.66 2.45 -3.29
CA ILE A 369 15.25 1.87 -2.09
C ILE A 369 15.02 0.37 -2.16
N SER A 370 16.00 -0.44 -1.78
CA SER A 370 15.80 -1.89 -1.70
C SER A 370 16.34 -2.45 -0.40
N THR A 371 15.59 -3.38 0.18
CA THR A 371 16.01 -4.18 1.33
C THR A 371 15.92 -5.67 0.99
N GLY A 372 16.26 -6.56 1.91
CA GLY A 372 16.08 -7.99 1.66
C GLY A 372 16.72 -8.87 2.73
N ILE A 373 16.82 -10.17 2.42
CA ILE A 373 17.54 -11.14 3.23
C ILE A 373 18.51 -11.91 2.35
N GLY A 374 19.73 -12.08 2.80
CA GLY A 374 20.76 -12.76 2.05
C GLY A 374 21.62 -13.68 2.91
N TYR A 375 22.34 -14.54 2.23
CA TYR A 375 23.39 -15.38 2.74
C TYR A 375 24.72 -14.94 2.12
N GLU A 376 25.75 -14.86 2.95
CA GLU A 376 27.11 -14.55 2.52
C GLU A 376 28.08 -15.62 3.05
N SER A 377 28.97 -16.10 2.18
CA SER A 377 30.05 -17.02 2.52
C SER A 377 31.38 -16.48 2.01
N ASN A 378 32.18 -15.99 2.95
CA ASN A 378 33.53 -15.50 2.69
C ASN A 378 34.56 -16.58 3.00
N ILE A 379 35.43 -16.85 2.03
CA ILE A 379 36.52 -17.82 2.14
C ILE A 379 37.83 -17.07 1.98
N PHE A 380 38.48 -16.78 3.10
CA PHE A 380 39.81 -16.20 3.18
C PHE A 380 40.84 -17.33 3.06
N ARG A 381 41.83 -17.18 2.18
CA ARG A 381 42.88 -18.18 1.97
C ARG A 381 44.22 -17.59 2.37
N PHE A 382 44.84 -18.20 3.36
CA PHE A 382 46.15 -17.78 3.81
C PHE A 382 47.19 -18.10 2.74
N ASP A 383 48.05 -17.14 2.47
CA ASP A 383 49.24 -17.36 1.66
C ASP A 383 50.37 -17.90 2.55
N ASN A 384 50.42 -17.44 3.80
CA ASN A 384 51.29 -18.03 4.81
C ASN A 384 50.81 -19.42 5.24
N ASN A 385 51.77 -20.26 5.60
CA ASN A 385 51.52 -21.53 6.25
C ASN A 385 51.15 -21.30 7.72
N VAL A 386 49.85 -21.42 8.03
CA VAL A 386 49.30 -21.12 9.36
C VAL A 386 48.54 -22.31 9.95
N LYS A 387 48.47 -22.36 11.28
CA LYS A 387 47.72 -23.33 12.09
C LYS A 387 46.94 -22.63 13.20
N LEU A 388 46.03 -23.36 13.84
CA LEU A 388 45.49 -22.94 15.12
C LEU A 388 46.41 -23.36 16.25
N ILE A 389 46.75 -22.40 17.11
CA ILE A 389 47.51 -22.59 18.34
C ILE A 389 46.51 -22.53 19.50
N ASP A 390 46.65 -23.46 20.44
CA ASP A 390 45.86 -23.48 21.66
C ASP A 390 46.54 -22.62 22.73
N MET A 391 45.81 -21.64 23.28
CA MET A 391 46.24 -20.72 24.33
C MET A 391 45.41 -20.96 25.61
N GLY A 392 45.00 -22.20 25.86
CA GLY A 392 44.21 -22.60 27.03
C GLY A 392 42.71 -22.54 26.76
N THR A 393 42.05 -21.45 27.12
CA THR A 393 40.61 -21.25 26.86
C THR A 393 40.33 -20.62 25.49
N GLU A 394 41.37 -20.19 24.78
CA GLU A 394 41.29 -19.51 23.49
C GLU A 394 42.12 -20.25 22.44
N LYS A 395 41.66 -20.24 21.19
CA LYS A 395 42.45 -20.68 20.04
C LYS A 395 42.81 -19.46 19.22
N ARG A 396 44.03 -19.38 18.69
CA ARG A 396 44.47 -18.28 17.82
C ARG A 396 45.12 -18.80 16.55
N ILE A 397 45.10 -18.00 15.49
CA ILE A 397 45.88 -18.30 14.29
C ILE A 397 47.35 -18.03 14.60
N GLY A 398 48.25 -18.86 14.08
CA GLY A 398 49.69 -18.69 14.22
C GLY A 398 50.45 -19.38 13.09
N PHE A 399 51.73 -19.05 12.94
CA PHE A 399 52.57 -19.63 11.89
C PHE A 399 52.90 -21.09 12.19
N GLU A 400 52.90 -21.94 11.16
CA GLU A 400 53.47 -23.27 11.27
C GLU A 400 54.99 -23.17 11.20
N THR A 401 55.66 -23.65 12.25
CA THR A 401 57.12 -23.60 12.38
C THR A 401 57.79 -24.89 11.93
N ASN A 402 57.02 -25.97 11.72
CA ASN A 402 57.56 -27.23 11.20
C ASN A 402 57.70 -27.17 9.67
N PRO A 403 58.93 -27.16 9.12
CA PRO A 403 59.15 -27.05 7.67
C PRO A 403 58.69 -28.29 6.88
N ALA A 404 58.46 -29.43 7.56
CA ALA A 404 57.97 -30.65 6.92
C ALA A 404 56.45 -30.64 6.63
N ILE A 405 55.72 -29.67 7.16
CA ILE A 405 54.26 -29.58 7.02
C ILE A 405 53.92 -28.39 6.12
N ASP A 406 53.64 -28.63 4.85
CA ASP A 406 53.05 -27.62 3.96
C ASP A 406 51.52 -27.70 4.02
N ALA A 407 50.88 -26.69 4.61
CA ALA A 407 49.45 -26.70 4.86
C ALA A 407 48.69 -25.62 4.09
N LYS A 408 47.60 -26.04 3.46
CA LYS A 408 46.63 -25.15 2.81
C LYS A 408 45.55 -24.78 3.80
N SER A 409 45.69 -23.59 4.38
CA SER A 409 44.78 -23.07 5.41
C SER A 409 43.79 -22.07 4.83
N LYS A 410 42.54 -22.14 5.30
CA LYS A 410 41.47 -21.20 4.96
C LYS A 410 40.60 -20.89 6.15
N LEU A 411 40.12 -19.65 6.21
CA LEU A 411 39.13 -19.20 7.16
C LEU A 411 37.81 -18.96 6.45
N VAL A 412 36.74 -19.57 6.93
CA VAL A 412 35.40 -19.48 6.32
C VAL A 412 34.47 -18.73 7.27
N ALA A 413 33.98 -17.57 6.87
CA ALA A 413 33.00 -16.79 7.62
C ALA A 413 31.68 -16.77 6.86
N ARG A 414 30.58 -17.08 7.56
CA ARG A 414 29.25 -17.18 6.95
C ARG A 414 28.25 -16.33 7.72
N TYR A 415 27.43 -15.59 6.99
CA TYR A 415 26.50 -14.61 7.55
C TYR A 415 25.13 -14.75 6.93
N VAL A 416 24.10 -14.57 7.76
CA VAL A 416 22.79 -14.11 7.28
C VAL A 416 22.86 -12.59 7.25
N THR A 417 22.37 -11.97 6.19
CA THR A 417 22.59 -10.56 5.88
C THR A 417 21.27 -9.85 5.62
N LEU A 418 21.20 -8.58 6.03
CA LEU A 418 20.10 -7.66 5.79
C LEU A 418 20.67 -6.44 5.04
N PRO A 419 20.65 -6.45 3.70
CA PRO A 419 21.06 -5.31 2.90
C PRO A 419 20.03 -4.17 2.91
N LEU A 420 20.48 -2.92 2.88
CA LEU A 420 19.68 -1.74 2.61
C LEU A 420 20.43 -0.85 1.60
N PHE A 421 19.84 -0.65 0.42
CA PHE A 421 20.44 0.09 -0.69
C PHE A 421 19.54 1.22 -1.18
N VAL A 422 20.16 2.33 -1.56
CA VAL A 422 19.58 3.32 -2.46
C VAL A 422 20.13 3.07 -3.85
N ARG A 423 19.25 3.05 -4.85
CA ARG A 423 19.57 2.82 -6.25
C ARG A 423 19.07 3.98 -7.11
N PHE A 424 19.86 4.34 -8.10
CA PHE A 424 19.58 5.43 -9.03
C PHE A 424 19.74 4.97 -10.46
N ARG A 425 18.66 5.05 -11.24
CA ARG A 425 18.64 4.76 -12.67
C ARG A 425 19.15 5.96 -13.46
N ALA A 426 20.43 5.91 -13.85
CA ALA A 426 21.08 6.94 -14.64
C ALA A 426 20.52 6.97 -16.08
N VAL A 427 20.47 5.81 -16.74
CA VAL A 427 19.83 5.59 -18.06
C VAL A 427 19.03 4.28 -18.04
N LYS A 428 18.24 3.99 -19.09
CA LYS A 428 17.28 2.87 -19.11
C LYS A 428 17.89 1.51 -18.69
N SER A 429 19.16 1.29 -19.01
CA SER A 429 19.87 0.02 -18.74
C SER A 429 20.95 0.12 -17.65
N LEU A 430 21.30 1.31 -17.17
CA LEU A 430 22.38 1.52 -16.20
C LEU A 430 21.80 2.03 -14.87
N GLU A 431 22.09 1.29 -13.80
CA GLU A 431 21.67 1.60 -12.44
C GLU A 431 22.91 1.72 -11.53
N LEU A 432 22.99 2.81 -10.76
CA LEU A 432 23.99 3.00 -9.72
C LEU A 432 23.37 2.60 -8.38
N HIS A 433 24.15 2.02 -7.47
CA HIS A 433 23.65 1.71 -6.13
C HIS A 433 24.70 1.94 -5.05
N VAL A 434 24.23 2.35 -3.87
CA VAL A 434 25.04 2.53 -2.67
C VAL A 434 24.20 2.16 -1.44
N GLY A 435 24.82 1.55 -0.44
CA GLY A 435 24.10 1.12 0.74
C GLY A 435 24.94 0.38 1.76
N ALA A 436 24.27 -0.08 2.80
CA ALA A 436 24.88 -0.80 3.91
C ALA A 436 24.32 -2.22 4.00
N ILE A 437 25.11 -3.14 4.52
CA ILE A 437 24.73 -4.53 4.75
C ILE A 437 25.03 -4.88 6.20
N ALA A 438 23.99 -5.11 6.99
CA ALA A 438 24.15 -5.71 8.31
C ALA A 438 24.21 -7.23 8.17
N GLY A 439 24.95 -7.91 9.05
CA GLY A 439 24.99 -9.36 9.03
C GLY A 439 25.24 -10.00 10.39
N VAL A 440 24.62 -11.16 10.60
CA VAL A 440 24.81 -12.01 11.77
C VAL A 440 25.57 -13.26 11.36
N ASN A 441 26.71 -13.50 12.00
CA ASN A 441 27.51 -14.69 11.79
C ASN A 441 26.76 -15.90 12.34
N PHE A 442 26.48 -16.89 11.49
CA PHE A 442 25.88 -18.12 11.96
C PHE A 442 26.95 -19.22 12.02
N LYS A 443 27.07 -19.83 13.20
CA LYS A 443 28.04 -20.88 13.46
C LYS A 443 27.55 -22.19 12.87
N SER A 444 28.36 -22.79 12.02
CA SER A 444 28.13 -24.11 11.43
C SER A 444 29.46 -24.87 11.39
N SER A 445 29.40 -26.21 11.28
CA SER A 445 30.60 -27.07 11.17
C SER A 445 31.53 -26.67 10.02
N SER A 446 31.00 -25.88 9.08
CA SER A 446 31.73 -25.31 7.95
C SER A 446 32.17 -23.85 8.10
N THR A 447 31.76 -23.16 9.16
CA THR A 447 32.17 -21.79 9.53
C THR A 447 33.32 -21.88 10.51
N GLY A 448 34.48 -21.29 10.21
CA GLY A 448 35.68 -21.37 11.04
C GLY A 448 36.95 -21.72 10.26
N PHE A 449 38.00 -22.07 10.99
CA PHE A 449 39.31 -22.40 10.41
C PHE A 449 39.34 -23.84 9.87
N LYS A 450 39.94 -24.01 8.69
CA LYS A 450 40.11 -25.31 8.02
C LYS A 450 41.53 -25.40 7.48
N ARG A 451 42.17 -26.55 7.69
CA ARG A 451 43.56 -26.79 7.30
C ARG A 451 43.68 -28.18 6.70
N ASN A 452 44.34 -28.26 5.55
CA ASN A 452 44.66 -29.53 4.90
C ASN A 452 46.18 -29.61 4.67
N TYR A 453 46.79 -30.73 5.02
CA TYR A 453 48.22 -30.99 4.80
C TYR A 453 48.44 -32.49 4.61
N GLU A 454 49.61 -32.86 4.11
CA GLU A 454 50.04 -34.24 4.03
C GLU A 454 50.95 -34.59 5.21
N ALA A 455 50.70 -35.72 5.85
CA ALA A 455 51.56 -36.27 6.90
C ALA A 455 51.74 -37.76 6.66
N LEU A 456 53.00 -38.21 6.58
CA LEU A 456 53.35 -39.63 6.40
C LEU A 456 52.63 -40.29 5.20
N GLY A 457 52.55 -39.59 4.06
CA GLY A 457 51.91 -40.07 2.84
C GLY A 457 50.37 -40.09 2.87
N ARG A 458 49.74 -39.48 3.88
CA ARG A 458 48.27 -39.41 4.04
C ARG A 458 47.78 -37.97 4.14
N GLU A 459 46.67 -37.68 3.45
CA GLU A 459 46.00 -36.37 3.53
C GLU A 459 45.27 -36.24 4.89
N VAL A 460 45.66 -35.23 5.68
CA VAL A 460 45.02 -34.88 6.94
C VAL A 460 44.16 -33.63 6.74
N LYS A 461 42.91 -33.69 7.21
CA LYS A 461 41.93 -32.58 7.12
C LYS A 461 41.47 -32.17 8.51
N GLU A 462 41.91 -31.00 8.95
CA GLU A 462 41.52 -30.42 10.23
C GLU A 462 40.41 -29.37 10.01
N ARG A 463 39.35 -29.47 10.80
CA ARG A 463 38.20 -28.56 10.75
C ARG A 463 37.81 -28.13 12.14
N TRP A 464 37.98 -26.84 12.40
CA TRP A 464 37.52 -26.20 13.63
C TRP A 464 36.34 -25.31 13.26
N GLY A 465 35.22 -25.95 12.90
CA GLY A 465 33.98 -25.30 12.51
C GLY A 465 33.33 -24.52 13.66
N ASN A 466 32.23 -25.03 14.21
CA ASN A 466 31.52 -24.47 15.38
C ASN A 466 32.42 -24.11 16.58
N LYS A 467 33.61 -24.70 16.67
CA LYS A 467 34.58 -24.50 17.75
C LYS A 467 35.45 -23.25 17.58
N TYR A 468 35.45 -22.60 16.40
CA TYR A 468 36.20 -21.37 16.18
C TYR A 468 35.32 -20.15 16.49
N ASP A 469 35.53 -19.55 17.67
CA ASP A 469 34.69 -18.47 18.21
C ASP A 469 35.33 -17.07 18.12
N ASN A 470 36.38 -16.92 17.32
CA ASN A 470 37.07 -15.62 17.20
C ASN A 470 36.40 -14.67 16.21
N LEU A 471 35.49 -15.16 15.34
CA LEU A 471 34.75 -14.31 14.41
C LEU A 471 33.76 -13.41 15.17
N LYS A 472 33.66 -12.14 14.77
CA LYS A 472 32.69 -11.21 15.34
C LYS A 472 31.26 -11.68 14.98
N PRO A 473 30.32 -11.70 15.94
CA PRO A 473 28.98 -12.21 15.70
C PRO A 473 28.15 -11.29 14.81
N LEU A 474 28.45 -9.99 14.81
CA LEU A 474 27.79 -8.99 13.99
C LEU A 474 28.81 -8.34 13.07
N LYS A 475 28.38 -8.02 11.85
CA LYS A 475 29.14 -7.21 10.91
C LYS A 475 28.27 -6.09 10.32
N LEU A 476 28.93 -5.03 9.88
CA LEU A 476 28.35 -3.97 9.08
C LEU A 476 29.28 -3.68 7.92
N ASP A 477 28.78 -3.75 6.69
CA ASP A 477 29.54 -3.45 5.48
C ASP A 477 28.93 -2.27 4.74
N LEU A 478 29.76 -1.49 4.07
CA LEU A 478 29.36 -0.51 3.07
C LEU A 478 29.58 -1.11 1.69
N GLN A 479 28.62 -0.95 0.78
CA GLN A 479 28.73 -1.41 -0.60
C GLN A 479 28.26 -0.34 -1.57
N ALA A 480 29.01 -0.19 -2.66
CA ALA A 480 28.64 0.65 -3.79
C ALA A 480 28.92 -0.10 -5.10
N GLY A 481 28.26 0.32 -6.17
CA GLY A 481 28.46 -0.29 -7.47
C GLY A 481 27.52 0.22 -8.53
N PHE A 482 27.55 -0.45 -9.67
CA PHE A 482 26.69 -0.16 -10.81
C PHE A 482 26.29 -1.45 -11.51
N GLY A 483 25.09 -1.48 -12.07
CA GLY A 483 24.55 -2.60 -12.82
C GLY A 483 24.10 -2.21 -14.21
N TRP A 484 24.32 -3.13 -15.14
CA TRP A 484 23.83 -3.07 -16.50
C TRP A 484 22.88 -4.25 -16.72
N ASP A 485 21.59 -3.94 -16.86
CA ASP A 485 20.53 -4.96 -16.97
C ASP A 485 20.58 -5.97 -15.80
N ALA A 486 20.66 -7.28 -16.06
CA ALA A 486 20.73 -8.32 -15.03
C ALA A 486 22.10 -8.45 -14.34
N MET A 487 23.16 -7.79 -14.83
CA MET A 487 24.52 -7.91 -14.31
C MET A 487 24.90 -6.69 -13.49
N ASN A 488 25.51 -6.91 -12.33
CA ASN A 488 25.86 -5.85 -11.39
C ASN A 488 27.28 -6.01 -10.87
N PHE A 489 28.05 -4.93 -10.93
CA PHE A 489 29.40 -4.83 -10.38
C PHE A 489 29.34 -4.12 -9.04
N TYR A 490 30.05 -4.64 -8.05
CA TYR A 490 30.07 -4.04 -6.72
C TYR A 490 31.45 -4.06 -6.09
N VAL A 491 31.68 -3.07 -5.23
CA VAL A 491 32.76 -3.04 -4.26
C VAL A 491 32.14 -2.94 -2.87
N LYS A 492 32.67 -3.73 -1.94
CA LYS A 492 32.18 -3.84 -0.57
C LYS A 492 33.35 -3.75 0.40
N TYR A 493 33.18 -2.99 1.47
CA TYR A 493 34.18 -2.78 2.51
C TYR A 493 33.51 -2.89 3.88
N SER A 494 34.10 -3.67 4.80
CA SER A 494 33.55 -3.84 6.14
C SER A 494 33.88 -2.63 7.01
N LEU A 495 32.87 -2.08 7.69
CA LEU A 495 33.02 -1.01 8.68
C LEU A 495 33.33 -1.54 10.07
N THR A 496 33.25 -2.86 10.26
CA THR A 496 33.52 -3.55 11.52
C THR A 496 34.68 -4.54 11.37
N PRO A 497 35.52 -4.72 12.39
CA PRO A 497 36.59 -5.71 12.33
C PRO A 497 36.01 -7.13 12.26
N MET A 498 36.70 -8.01 11.55
CA MET A 498 36.27 -9.39 11.32
C MET A 498 36.27 -10.24 12.60
N PHE A 499 37.23 -9.99 13.47
CA PHE A 499 37.45 -10.76 14.69
C PHE A 499 36.92 -10.03 15.91
N LYS A 500 36.64 -10.79 16.97
CA LYS A 500 36.33 -10.26 18.29
C LYS A 500 37.57 -9.59 18.89
N ASP A 501 37.32 -8.58 19.70
CA ASP A 501 38.36 -7.77 20.32
C ASP A 501 39.30 -8.66 21.15
N ASN A 502 40.61 -8.39 21.07
CA ASN A 502 41.70 -9.12 21.74
C ASN A 502 41.87 -10.61 21.38
N LYS A 503 41.11 -11.16 20.41
CA LYS A 503 41.28 -12.57 19.99
C LYS A 503 42.29 -12.74 18.86
N GLU A 504 42.28 -11.83 17.89
CA GLU A 504 43.12 -11.85 16.69
C GLU A 504 43.49 -10.41 16.30
N ILE A 505 44.31 -10.27 15.26
CA ILE A 505 44.62 -8.99 14.60
C ILE A 505 43.35 -8.29 14.09
N GLU A 506 43.30 -6.97 14.24
CA GLU A 506 42.15 -6.17 13.82
C GLU A 506 42.19 -5.91 12.30
N VAL A 507 41.45 -6.73 11.54
CA VAL A 507 41.39 -6.65 10.07
C VAL A 507 39.97 -6.42 9.57
N TYR A 508 39.88 -5.70 8.46
CA TYR A 508 38.63 -5.23 7.84
C TYR A 508 38.49 -5.87 6.44
N PRO A 509 37.55 -6.81 6.26
CA PRO A 509 37.34 -7.45 4.97
C PRO A 509 36.88 -6.48 3.89
N PHE A 510 37.32 -6.72 2.66
CA PHE A 510 36.80 -6.05 1.47
C PHE A 510 36.63 -7.04 0.32
N SER A 511 35.78 -6.70 -0.63
CA SER A 511 35.58 -7.51 -1.83
C SER A 511 35.15 -6.68 -3.02
N ALA A 512 35.56 -7.09 -4.22
CA ALA A 512 35.04 -6.60 -5.49
C ALA A 512 34.51 -7.78 -6.29
N GLY A 513 33.37 -7.62 -6.94
CA GLY A 513 32.71 -8.75 -7.59
C GLY A 513 31.62 -8.38 -8.56
N ILE A 514 31.02 -9.43 -9.09
CA ILE A 514 29.89 -9.40 -10.01
C ILE A 514 28.73 -10.12 -9.34
N SER A 515 27.51 -9.64 -9.55
CA SER A 515 26.28 -10.33 -9.17
C SER A 515 25.29 -10.34 -10.32
N LEU A 516 24.54 -11.42 -10.42
CA LEU A 516 23.41 -11.58 -11.34
C LEU A 516 22.12 -11.41 -10.54
N GLY A 517 21.16 -10.68 -11.11
CA GLY A 517 19.89 -10.35 -10.46
C GLY A 517 19.95 -9.06 -9.65
N LEU A 518 18.92 -8.23 -9.83
CA LEU A 518 18.76 -6.91 -9.22
C LEU A 518 17.38 -6.74 -8.60
#